data_AF-A0AAU6IWP9-F1
#
_entry.id   AF-A0AAU6IWP9-F1
#
_cell.length_a   1.000
_cell.length_b   1.000
_cell.length_c   1.000
_cell.angle_alpha   90.00
_cell.angle_beta   90.00
_cell.angle_gamma   90.00
#
_symmetry.space_group_name_H-M   'P 1'
#
loop_
_entity.id
_entity.type
_entity.pdbx_description
1 polymer ?
#
loop_
_entity_poly.entity_id
_entity_poly.type
_entity_poly.pdbx_seq_one_letter_code
_entity_poly.pdbx_strand_id
1 'polypeptide(L)'
;MSIRILPAVGDLDAARSLVTLLGQLPDAEPAPPVADSTALLDTLARLAAESLDELPEVVLVHERIGPVPALELIRDLVLRFPAVGVVLATADTSPALLTAAMDSGARGIVGFPLGYDALAERVQAAASWSGGMRRHLGTGGELAITAGTPGGRVITVTGAKGGVGTTVTAVQLALAAQASGRSVALLDLDLQSGDVASYLDVQFRRSVADLAAIRDITPRVLQDAVFTHETGLGLLLAPSDGERGEEVTDRVARQVVQALRSRYDLVVIDCGTQMGSANAAAVELADQAILLVTPDVVAVRAAKRMIRMWDRLQIRKAEETVTVINRHARGSEITASLVERVTGTRVARASVPAGFKELQGAVDAGRMQDLDSRSTVKQALWGLAGELGLVDAAAQDSGRRARRRGGDKGAVTLEFAGMFPLLLVVMGLLWQCVLYGYTYSLAGNAADEAARAATSAEAGSGDTAGACQTAGEKNLPGAWQGAAITCGPDGSVMKATVQLEVPVFFPGIDAGWTVKGEAGAAREDDQGVTP
;
A
#
# COMPACT_ATOMS: atom_id res chain seq x y z
N MET A 1 30.57 -10.91 9.50
CA MET A 1 30.63 -10.41 10.88
C MET A 1 31.59 -11.35 11.59
N SER A 2 32.72 -10.86 12.07
CA SER A 2 33.72 -11.71 12.69
C SER A 2 33.24 -12.23 14.05
N ILE A 3 33.53 -13.48 14.35
CA ILE A 3 33.19 -14.18 15.59
C ILE A 3 34.36 -13.96 16.56
N ARG A 4 34.17 -13.18 17.62
CA ARG A 4 35.20 -13.04 18.66
C ARG A 4 35.14 -14.24 19.59
N ILE A 5 36.28 -14.89 19.75
CA ILE A 5 36.40 -16.14 20.48
C ILE A 5 37.40 -15.94 21.59
N LEU A 6 37.01 -16.22 22.84
CA LEU A 6 37.90 -16.18 23.99
C LEU A 6 38.22 -17.61 24.44
N PRO A 7 39.44 -18.11 24.19
CA PRO A 7 39.86 -19.41 24.70
C PRO A 7 40.21 -19.30 26.18
N ALA A 8 39.68 -20.21 26.99
CA ALA A 8 39.97 -20.33 28.41
C ALA A 8 40.60 -21.71 28.66
N VAL A 9 41.93 -21.72 28.82
CA VAL A 9 42.74 -22.93 28.75
C VAL A 9 43.89 -22.86 29.74
N GLY A 10 43.87 -23.71 30.77
CA GLY A 10 44.95 -23.81 31.75
C GLY A 10 46.16 -24.64 31.32
N ASP A 11 46.04 -25.39 30.22
CA ASP A 11 47.11 -26.23 29.67
C ASP A 11 47.79 -25.53 28.48
N LEU A 12 49.12 -25.36 28.54
CA LEU A 12 49.88 -24.59 27.56
C LEU A 12 49.89 -25.24 26.16
N ASP A 13 49.91 -26.56 26.08
CA ASP A 13 49.95 -27.28 24.81
C ASP A 13 48.56 -27.30 24.15
N ALA A 14 47.51 -27.45 24.96
CA ALA A 14 46.13 -27.27 24.49
C ALA A 14 45.88 -25.82 24.02
N ALA A 15 46.40 -24.82 24.73
CA ALA A 15 46.25 -23.42 24.36
C ALA A 15 46.90 -23.11 23.00
N ARG A 16 48.13 -23.60 22.75
CA ARG A 16 48.81 -23.46 21.45
C ARG A 16 48.02 -24.11 20.32
N SER A 17 47.50 -25.31 20.56
CA SER A 17 46.71 -26.06 19.58
C SER A 17 45.40 -25.33 19.25
N LEU A 18 44.69 -24.83 20.28
CA LEU A 18 43.46 -24.05 20.12
C LEU A 18 43.70 -22.75 19.35
N VAL A 19 44.69 -21.95 19.74
CA VAL A 19 45.00 -20.68 19.05
C VAL A 19 45.35 -20.91 17.58
N THR A 20 46.13 -21.97 17.29
CA THR A 20 46.51 -22.31 15.91
C THR A 20 45.29 -22.68 15.06
N LEU A 21 44.40 -23.53 15.58
CA LEU A 21 43.20 -23.95 14.84
C LEU A 21 42.16 -22.84 14.71
N LEU A 22 41.97 -22.04 15.76
CA LEU A 22 41.05 -20.90 15.74
C LEU A 22 41.51 -19.82 14.75
N GLY A 23 42.82 -19.59 14.61
CA GLY A 23 43.37 -18.67 13.61
C GLY A 23 43.20 -19.13 12.16
N GLN A 24 42.83 -20.40 11.94
CA GLN A 24 42.52 -20.94 10.61
C GLN A 24 41.04 -20.84 10.25
N LEU A 25 40.17 -20.56 11.23
CA LEU A 25 38.73 -20.47 10.98
C LEU A 25 38.38 -19.21 10.18
N PRO A 26 37.53 -19.30 9.14
CA PRO A 26 37.04 -18.13 8.43
C PRO A 26 36.17 -17.29 9.36
N ASP A 27 36.30 -15.98 9.24
CA ASP A 27 35.52 -15.01 10.02
C ASP A 27 35.66 -15.17 11.55
N ALA A 28 36.78 -15.70 12.05
CA ALA A 28 37.06 -15.80 13.49
C ALA A 28 38.14 -14.78 13.92
N GLU A 29 37.90 -14.14 15.06
CA GLU A 29 38.85 -13.26 15.75
C GLU A 29 39.17 -13.85 17.13
N PRO A 30 40.16 -14.78 17.22
CA PRO A 30 40.55 -15.34 18.49
C PRO A 30 41.29 -14.30 19.35
N ALA A 31 40.78 -14.07 20.55
CA ALA A 31 41.45 -13.30 21.58
C ALA A 31 42.60 -14.12 22.21
N PRO A 32 43.57 -13.46 22.89
CA PRO A 32 44.59 -14.16 23.66
C PRO A 32 43.97 -15.12 24.68
N PRO A 33 44.48 -16.37 24.80
CA PRO A 33 43.93 -17.35 25.70
C PRO A 33 44.11 -16.92 27.16
N VAL A 34 43.10 -17.17 27.97
CA VAL A 34 43.11 -16.92 29.41
C VAL A 34 43.50 -18.21 30.14
N ALA A 35 44.43 -18.10 31.08
CA ALA A 35 45.08 -19.24 31.71
C ALA A 35 44.26 -19.90 32.83
N ASP A 36 43.28 -19.20 33.42
CA ASP A 36 42.53 -19.71 34.57
C ASP A 36 41.09 -19.16 34.62
N SER A 37 40.26 -19.79 35.44
CA SER A 37 38.83 -19.48 35.57
C SER A 37 38.59 -18.10 36.18
N THR A 38 39.49 -17.62 37.05
CA THR A 38 39.34 -16.33 37.73
C THR A 38 39.59 -15.19 36.75
N ALA A 39 40.69 -15.25 36.00
CA ALA A 39 41.03 -14.28 34.97
C ALA A 39 39.99 -14.25 33.85
N LEU A 40 39.32 -15.37 33.55
CA LEU A 40 38.23 -15.43 32.58
C LEU A 40 37.02 -14.61 33.05
N LEU A 41 36.57 -14.87 34.28
CA LEU A 41 35.43 -14.16 34.87
C LEU A 41 35.70 -12.66 35.00
N ASP A 42 36.91 -12.27 35.43
CA ASP A 42 37.30 -10.86 35.55
C ASP A 42 37.34 -10.17 34.18
N THR A 43 37.83 -10.86 33.15
CA THR A 43 37.86 -10.33 31.78
C THR A 43 36.46 -10.10 31.24
N LEU A 44 35.55 -11.06 31.40
CA LEU A 44 34.17 -10.93 30.95
C LEU A 44 33.39 -9.89 31.76
N ALA A 45 33.63 -9.80 33.08
CA ALA A 45 33.01 -8.78 33.92
C ALA A 45 33.43 -7.36 33.50
N ARG A 46 34.72 -7.17 33.17
CA ARG A 46 35.23 -5.90 32.65
C ARG A 46 34.58 -5.52 31.31
N LEU A 47 34.51 -6.45 30.36
CA LEU A 47 33.88 -6.21 29.05
C LEU A 47 32.38 -5.93 29.19
N ALA A 48 31.67 -6.70 30.01
CA ALA A 48 30.24 -6.49 30.26
C ALA A 48 29.94 -5.13 30.92
N ALA A 49 30.86 -4.60 31.74
CA ALA A 49 30.73 -3.28 32.36
C ALA A 49 30.87 -2.14 31.35
N GLU A 50 31.58 -2.34 30.24
CA GLU A 50 31.71 -1.37 29.16
C GLU A 50 30.48 -1.41 28.24
N SER A 51 30.13 -2.58 27.69
CA SER A 51 28.91 -2.80 26.91
C SER A 51 28.66 -4.30 26.71
N LEU A 52 27.40 -4.69 26.52
CA LEU A 52 27.06 -6.05 26.09
C LEU A 52 27.65 -6.42 24.73
N ASP A 53 27.92 -5.42 23.88
CA ASP A 53 28.51 -5.62 22.55
C ASP A 53 30.01 -5.91 22.63
N GLU A 54 30.69 -5.60 23.74
CA GLU A 54 32.12 -5.89 23.95
C GLU A 54 32.37 -7.35 24.39
N LEU A 55 31.33 -8.06 24.82
CA LEU A 55 31.44 -9.47 25.17
C LEU A 55 31.72 -10.34 23.93
N PRO A 56 32.58 -11.36 24.05
CA PRO A 56 32.84 -12.28 22.94
C PRO A 56 31.57 -13.08 22.55
N GLU A 57 31.50 -13.48 21.29
CA GLU A 57 30.48 -14.40 20.80
C GLU A 57 30.60 -15.77 21.46
N VAL A 58 31.82 -16.27 21.57
CA VAL A 58 32.10 -17.62 22.05
C VAL A 58 33.20 -17.63 23.09
N VAL A 59 32.98 -18.37 24.18
CA VAL A 59 34.03 -18.76 25.12
C VAL A 59 34.29 -20.25 24.99
N LEU A 60 35.53 -20.62 24.70
CA LEU A 60 35.97 -22.02 24.62
C LEU A 60 36.62 -22.42 25.94
N VAL A 61 35.96 -23.27 26.72
CA VAL A 61 36.44 -23.73 28.02
C VAL A 61 37.10 -25.09 27.88
N HIS A 62 38.38 -25.19 28.21
CA HIS A 62 39.07 -26.48 28.25
C HIS A 62 38.81 -27.22 29.58
N GLU A 63 38.65 -28.53 29.55
CA GLU A 63 38.29 -29.36 30.73
C GLU A 63 39.25 -29.22 31.91
N ARG A 64 40.53 -28.94 31.63
CA ARG A 64 41.60 -28.77 32.63
C ARG A 64 41.75 -27.34 33.16
N ILE A 65 40.82 -26.43 32.86
CA ILE A 65 40.82 -25.11 33.47
C ILE A 65 40.60 -25.22 34.99
N GLY A 66 41.24 -24.34 35.76
CA GLY A 66 41.07 -24.23 37.20
C GLY A 66 41.24 -22.77 37.64
N PRO A 67 41.11 -22.45 38.95
CA PRO A 67 40.84 -23.37 40.05
C PRO A 67 39.39 -23.91 40.11
N VAL A 68 38.43 -23.28 39.42
CA VAL A 68 37.04 -23.76 39.36
C VAL A 68 36.92 -24.88 38.32
N PRO A 69 36.30 -26.04 38.64
CA PRO A 69 36.06 -27.10 37.67
C PRO A 69 35.27 -26.61 36.45
N ALA A 70 35.62 -27.11 35.25
CA ALA A 70 35.07 -26.61 33.98
C ALA A 70 33.53 -26.57 33.92
N LEU A 71 32.83 -27.61 34.41
CA LEU A 71 31.36 -27.65 34.40
C LEU A 71 30.73 -26.60 35.32
N GLU A 72 31.32 -26.39 36.50
CA GLU A 72 30.88 -25.37 37.45
C GLU A 72 31.14 -23.97 36.88
N LEU A 73 32.29 -23.78 36.25
CA LEU A 73 32.63 -22.54 35.54
C LEU A 73 31.64 -22.25 34.41
N ILE A 74 31.29 -23.23 33.59
CA ILE A 74 30.29 -23.07 32.52
C ILE A 74 28.96 -22.59 33.09
N ARG A 75 28.51 -23.20 34.20
CA ARG A 75 27.28 -22.80 34.88
C ARG A 75 27.34 -21.35 35.37
N ASP A 76 28.46 -20.94 35.96
CA ASP A 76 28.66 -19.56 36.44
C ASP A 76 28.69 -18.55 35.28
N LEU A 77 29.37 -18.90 34.18
CA LEU A 77 29.43 -18.09 32.96
C LEU A 77 28.05 -17.85 32.35
N VAL A 78 27.22 -18.90 32.23
CA VAL A 78 25.89 -18.80 31.63
C VAL A 78 24.95 -17.97 32.50
N LEU A 79 25.09 -18.03 33.83
CA LEU A 79 24.28 -17.23 34.75
C LEU A 79 24.68 -15.76 34.76
N ARG A 80 25.98 -15.44 34.71
CA ARG A 80 26.48 -14.05 34.78
C ARG A 80 26.50 -13.35 33.42
N PHE A 81 26.77 -14.11 32.35
CA PHE A 81 26.95 -13.60 30.99
C PHE A 81 26.07 -14.39 30.00
N PRO A 82 24.73 -14.30 30.11
CA PRO A 82 23.81 -15.07 29.27
C PRO A 82 23.96 -14.77 27.77
N ALA A 83 24.55 -13.63 27.42
CA ALA A 83 24.86 -13.22 26.06
C ALA A 83 25.99 -14.03 25.37
N VAL A 84 26.75 -14.84 26.10
CA VAL A 84 27.97 -15.52 25.59
C VAL A 84 27.70 -17.00 25.35
N GLY A 85 28.03 -17.50 24.15
CA GLY A 85 27.96 -18.93 23.85
C GLY A 85 29.16 -19.69 24.43
N VAL A 86 28.94 -20.70 25.26
CA VAL A 86 30.03 -21.47 25.88
C VAL A 86 30.20 -22.83 25.21
N VAL A 87 31.42 -23.17 24.79
CA VAL A 87 31.77 -24.47 24.18
C VAL A 87 32.82 -25.16 25.04
N LEU A 88 32.59 -26.42 25.41
CA LEU A 88 33.54 -27.22 26.18
C LEU A 88 34.49 -28.01 25.26
N ALA A 89 35.79 -27.91 25.50
CA ALA A 89 36.81 -28.75 24.88
C ALA A 89 37.29 -29.80 25.88
N THR A 90 37.12 -31.09 25.55
CA THR A 90 37.40 -32.21 26.46
C THR A 90 37.88 -33.44 25.70
N ALA A 91 38.76 -34.24 26.30
CA ALA A 91 39.13 -35.56 25.80
C ALA A 91 38.08 -36.63 26.10
N ASP A 92 37.15 -36.40 27.05
CA ASP A 92 36.08 -37.32 27.39
C ASP A 92 34.83 -37.02 26.55
N THR A 93 34.46 -37.95 25.67
CA THR A 93 33.24 -37.85 24.83
C THR A 93 32.14 -38.79 25.31
N SER A 94 32.13 -39.16 26.59
CA SER A 94 31.11 -40.04 27.16
C SER A 94 29.72 -39.39 27.14
N PRO A 95 28.65 -40.18 26.98
CA PRO A 95 27.27 -39.69 27.09
C PRO A 95 26.97 -38.98 28.42
N ALA A 96 27.63 -39.41 29.50
CA ALA A 96 27.47 -38.80 30.82
C ALA A 96 28.03 -37.37 30.85
N LEU A 97 29.24 -37.14 30.31
CA LEU A 97 29.83 -35.80 30.26
C LEU A 97 29.08 -34.89 29.28
N LEU A 98 28.63 -35.43 28.15
CA LEU A 98 27.78 -34.71 27.19
C LEU A 98 26.53 -34.15 27.88
N THR A 99 25.78 -34.98 28.60
CA THR A 99 24.59 -34.56 29.35
C THR A 99 24.95 -33.55 30.43
N ALA A 100 25.98 -33.80 31.24
CA ALA A 100 26.38 -32.91 32.33
C ALA A 100 26.82 -31.52 31.83
N ALA A 101 27.51 -31.44 30.70
CA ALA A 101 27.91 -30.18 30.07
C ALA A 101 26.71 -29.41 29.51
N MET A 102 25.75 -30.09 28.87
CA MET A 102 24.51 -29.46 28.40
C MET A 102 23.65 -28.95 29.57
N ASP A 103 23.52 -29.74 30.64
CA ASP A 103 22.79 -29.37 31.87
C ASP A 103 23.44 -28.16 32.57
N SER A 104 24.77 -28.03 32.45
CA SER A 104 25.51 -26.86 32.96
C SER A 104 25.39 -25.63 32.07
N GLY A 105 24.80 -25.76 30.87
CA GLY A 105 24.54 -24.66 29.94
C GLY A 105 25.51 -24.53 28.77
N ALA A 106 26.42 -25.49 28.56
CA ALA A 106 27.26 -25.50 27.36
C ALA A 106 26.40 -25.61 26.09
N ARG A 107 26.80 -24.89 25.04
CA ARG A 107 26.13 -24.86 23.74
C ARG A 107 26.76 -25.79 22.72
N GLY A 108 27.95 -26.29 23.00
CA GLY A 108 28.66 -27.23 22.17
C GLY A 108 29.76 -27.91 22.94
N ILE A 109 30.19 -29.05 22.42
CA ILE A 109 31.31 -29.82 22.94
C ILE A 109 32.19 -30.19 21.76
N VAL A 110 33.50 -30.02 21.91
CA VAL A 110 34.51 -30.39 20.93
C VAL A 110 35.47 -31.39 21.57
N GLY A 111 35.71 -32.49 20.87
CA GLY A 111 36.64 -33.52 21.32
C GLY A 111 38.09 -33.04 21.21
N PHE A 112 38.93 -33.47 22.16
CA PHE A 112 40.37 -33.28 22.13
C PHE A 112 41.05 -34.63 21.81
N PRO A 113 41.95 -34.74 20.81
CA PRO A 113 42.50 -33.67 19.97
C PRO A 113 41.46 -33.05 19.02
N LEU A 114 41.59 -31.74 18.81
CA LEU A 114 40.63 -30.94 18.07
C LEU A 114 40.65 -31.24 16.57
N GLY A 115 39.49 -31.57 16.01
CA GLY A 115 39.26 -31.56 14.57
C GLY A 115 38.82 -30.18 14.09
N TYR A 116 39.37 -29.71 12.97
CA TYR A 116 39.03 -28.41 12.38
C TYR A 116 37.52 -28.27 12.12
N ASP A 117 36.92 -29.24 11.42
CA ASP A 117 35.50 -29.18 11.03
C ASP A 117 34.57 -29.18 12.24
N ALA A 118 34.85 -30.03 13.22
CA ALA A 118 34.08 -30.12 14.46
C ALA A 118 34.19 -28.83 15.28
N LEU A 119 35.37 -28.21 15.34
CA LEU A 119 35.56 -26.93 16.02
C LEU A 119 34.81 -25.80 15.30
N ALA A 120 34.93 -25.73 13.97
CA ALA A 120 34.26 -24.73 13.14
C ALA A 120 32.73 -24.78 13.33
N GLU A 121 32.14 -25.98 13.22
CA GLU A 121 30.70 -26.18 13.37
C GLU A 121 30.21 -25.74 14.76
N ARG A 122 30.92 -26.14 15.82
CA ARG A 122 30.51 -25.81 17.20
C ARG A 122 30.68 -24.35 17.55
N VAL A 123 31.75 -23.71 17.06
CA VAL A 123 31.96 -22.26 17.21
C VAL A 123 30.87 -21.48 16.48
N GLN A 124 30.55 -21.83 15.23
CA GLN A 124 29.50 -21.16 14.47
C GLN A 124 28.12 -21.33 15.13
N ALA A 125 27.81 -22.53 15.61
CA ALA A 125 26.56 -22.79 16.33
C ALA A 125 26.46 -21.94 17.60
N ALA A 126 27.52 -21.90 18.42
CA ALA A 126 27.56 -21.10 19.64
C ALA A 126 27.50 -19.58 19.35
N ALA A 127 28.18 -19.12 18.30
CA ALA A 127 28.17 -17.73 17.88
C ALA A 127 26.78 -17.29 17.41
N SER A 128 26.10 -18.11 16.60
CA SER A 128 24.74 -17.81 16.13
C SER A 128 23.74 -17.69 17.28
N TRP A 129 23.88 -18.55 18.30
CA TRP A 129 23.09 -18.49 19.53
C TRP A 129 23.38 -17.21 20.33
N SER A 130 24.67 -16.88 20.55
CA SER A 130 25.09 -15.68 21.28
C SER A 130 24.56 -14.39 20.63
N GLY A 131 24.62 -14.30 19.30
CA GLY A 131 24.07 -13.18 18.53
C GLY A 131 22.53 -13.12 18.63
N GLY A 132 21.85 -14.27 18.68
CA GLY A 132 20.42 -14.33 18.97
C GLY A 132 20.08 -13.82 20.38
N MET A 133 20.86 -14.21 21.38
CA MET A 133 20.63 -13.85 22.77
C MET A 133 20.94 -12.37 23.05
N ARG A 134 22.04 -11.82 22.51
CA ARG A 134 22.36 -10.39 22.61
C ARG A 134 21.26 -9.49 22.09
N ARG A 135 20.56 -9.90 21.03
CA ARG A 135 19.39 -9.17 20.52
C ARG A 135 18.21 -9.15 21.48
N HIS A 136 18.00 -10.23 22.22
CA HIS A 136 16.93 -10.34 23.22
C HIS A 136 17.29 -9.64 24.53
N LEU A 137 18.57 -9.57 24.89
CA LEU A 137 19.04 -8.89 26.09
C LEU A 137 19.28 -7.38 25.86
N GLY A 138 19.60 -6.97 24.63
CA GLY A 138 19.84 -5.60 24.21
C GLY A 138 18.60 -4.69 24.20
N THR A 139 17.40 -5.24 24.40
CA THR A 139 16.14 -4.46 24.52
C THR A 139 15.97 -3.72 25.86
N GLY A 140 17.03 -3.63 26.68
CA GLY A 140 17.05 -2.85 27.93
C GLY A 140 17.54 -1.40 27.79
N GLY A 141 17.95 -0.95 26.61
CA GLY A 141 18.43 0.41 26.35
C GLY A 141 17.50 1.17 25.40
N GLU A 142 17.08 2.36 25.81
CA GLU A 142 16.17 3.27 25.11
C GLU A 142 16.53 3.56 23.64
N LEU A 143 15.46 3.69 22.83
CA LEU A 143 15.35 4.50 21.60
C LEU A 143 16.11 4.06 20.34
N ALA A 144 15.50 3.16 19.57
CA ALA A 144 15.47 3.25 18.11
C ALA A 144 14.26 2.52 17.52
N ILE A 145 13.09 3.18 17.53
CA ILE A 145 12.03 2.90 16.55
C ILE A 145 12.59 3.37 15.20
N THR A 146 13.33 2.51 14.51
CA THR A 146 13.51 2.44 13.04
C THR A 146 14.70 1.52 12.72
N ALA A 147 14.42 0.46 11.96
CA ALA A 147 15.35 -0.45 11.30
C ALA A 147 16.17 -1.41 12.20
N GLY A 148 15.84 -2.71 12.12
CA GLY A 148 16.86 -3.75 12.18
C GLY A 148 16.81 -4.76 13.33
N THR A 149 15.67 -5.40 13.59
CA THR A 149 15.74 -6.79 14.10
C THR A 149 16.25 -7.67 12.95
N PRO A 150 17.36 -8.43 13.07
CA PRO A 150 17.78 -9.36 12.04
C PRO A 150 16.70 -10.40 11.78
N GLY A 151 16.24 -10.45 10.54
CA GLY A 151 15.08 -11.20 10.08
C GLY A 151 14.18 -10.31 9.21
N GLY A 152 13.24 -10.93 8.51
CA GLY A 152 12.24 -10.23 7.73
C GLY A 152 11.46 -9.19 8.52
N ARG A 153 10.83 -8.28 7.78
CA ARG A 153 9.88 -7.33 8.36
C ARG A 153 8.55 -8.03 8.60
N VAL A 154 7.89 -7.77 9.73
CA VAL A 154 6.55 -8.29 10.04
C VAL A 154 5.55 -7.14 9.98
N ILE A 155 4.49 -7.30 9.21
CA ILE A 155 3.36 -6.37 9.19
C ILE A 155 2.06 -7.11 9.50
N THR A 156 1.19 -6.48 10.27
CA THR A 156 -0.16 -7.00 10.53
C THR A 156 -1.19 -6.11 9.87
N VAL A 157 -2.24 -6.74 9.36
CA VAL A 157 -3.41 -6.08 8.78
C VAL A 157 -4.61 -6.50 9.62
N THR A 158 -5.21 -5.55 10.33
CA THR A 158 -6.40 -5.79 11.16
C THR A 158 -7.52 -4.88 10.71
N GLY A 159 -8.74 -5.39 10.57
CA GLY A 159 -9.91 -4.60 10.25
C GLY A 159 -10.64 -4.12 11.49
N ALA A 160 -11.04 -2.85 11.52
CA ALA A 160 -11.85 -2.29 12.60
C ALA A 160 -13.24 -2.94 12.72
N LYS A 161 -13.76 -3.54 11.65
CA LYS A 161 -15.06 -4.20 11.57
C LYS A 161 -15.07 -5.25 10.46
N GLY A 162 -15.90 -6.29 10.59
CA GLY A 162 -16.20 -7.24 9.51
C GLY A 162 -16.54 -6.55 8.17
N GLY A 163 -15.94 -7.04 7.08
CA GLY A 163 -16.22 -6.56 5.72
C GLY A 163 -15.52 -5.27 5.30
N VAL A 164 -14.56 -4.75 6.07
CA VAL A 164 -13.75 -3.57 5.67
C VAL A 164 -12.70 -3.88 4.60
N GLY A 165 -12.49 -5.15 4.25
CA GLY A 165 -11.53 -5.58 3.22
C GLY A 165 -10.12 -5.87 3.73
N THR A 166 -9.98 -6.37 4.97
CA THR A 166 -8.70 -6.75 5.59
C THR A 166 -7.94 -7.76 4.74
N THR A 167 -8.55 -8.89 4.42
CA THR A 167 -7.94 -9.98 3.64
C THR A 167 -7.52 -9.54 2.25
N VAL A 168 -8.39 -8.83 1.52
CA VAL A 168 -8.05 -8.26 0.20
C VAL A 168 -6.83 -7.35 0.29
N THR A 169 -6.75 -6.55 1.34
CA THR A 169 -5.61 -5.64 1.55
C THR A 169 -4.34 -6.41 1.89
N ALA A 170 -4.40 -7.39 2.80
CA ALA A 170 -3.27 -8.24 3.16
C ALA A 170 -2.72 -8.99 1.93
N VAL A 171 -3.60 -9.61 1.14
CA VAL A 171 -3.24 -10.31 -0.11
C VAL A 171 -2.58 -9.35 -1.11
N GLN A 172 -3.16 -8.17 -1.37
CA GLN A 172 -2.58 -7.23 -2.34
C GLN A 172 -1.26 -6.61 -1.87
N LEU A 173 -1.09 -6.34 -0.57
CA LEU A 173 0.19 -5.88 -0.03
C LEU A 173 1.28 -6.96 -0.17
N ALA A 174 0.94 -8.22 0.10
CA ALA A 174 1.86 -9.35 -0.09
C ALA A 174 2.25 -9.52 -1.56
N LEU A 175 1.27 -9.48 -2.48
CA LEU A 175 1.51 -9.56 -3.92
C LEU A 175 2.38 -8.39 -4.44
N ALA A 176 2.13 -7.16 -3.97
CA ALA A 176 2.92 -6.00 -4.36
C ALA A 176 4.39 -6.13 -3.91
N ALA A 177 4.61 -6.58 -2.68
CA ALA A 177 5.96 -6.82 -2.15
C ALA A 177 6.68 -7.96 -2.89
N GLN A 178 5.98 -9.07 -3.16
CA GLN A 178 6.52 -10.20 -3.92
C GLN A 178 6.90 -9.79 -5.34
N ALA A 179 6.04 -9.02 -6.02
CA ALA A 179 6.31 -8.49 -7.35
C ALA A 179 7.50 -7.52 -7.38
N SER A 180 7.90 -6.96 -6.24
CA SER A 180 9.10 -6.12 -6.12
C SER A 180 10.40 -6.91 -5.94
N GLY A 181 10.33 -8.24 -5.83
CA GLY A 181 11.48 -9.14 -5.72
C GLY A 181 11.81 -9.59 -4.30
N ARG A 182 10.99 -9.22 -3.30
CA ARG A 182 11.15 -9.70 -1.91
C ARG A 182 10.62 -11.11 -1.76
N SER A 183 11.23 -11.91 -0.89
CA SER A 183 10.60 -13.14 -0.43
C SER A 183 9.50 -12.83 0.59
N VAL A 184 8.26 -13.22 0.30
CA VAL A 184 7.10 -12.85 1.12
C VAL A 184 6.33 -14.08 1.62
N ALA A 185 6.01 -14.08 2.92
CA ALA A 185 5.01 -14.97 3.49
C ALA A 185 3.72 -14.22 3.82
N LEU A 186 2.57 -14.84 3.54
CA LEU A 186 1.25 -14.41 3.98
C LEU A 186 0.73 -15.42 5.00
N LEU A 187 0.62 -14.99 6.25
CA LEU A 187 0.06 -15.76 7.35
C LEU A 187 -1.39 -15.32 7.60
N ASP A 188 -2.31 -16.26 7.54
CA ASP A 188 -3.72 -16.05 7.85
C ASP A 188 -4.01 -16.41 9.31
N LEU A 189 -4.26 -15.38 10.11
CA LEU A 189 -4.71 -15.47 11.51
C LEU A 189 -6.16 -15.01 11.68
N ASP A 190 -6.97 -14.91 10.62
CA ASP A 190 -8.42 -14.84 10.79
C ASP A 190 -8.97 -16.24 11.12
N LEU A 191 -8.59 -16.75 12.28
CA LEU A 191 -8.66 -18.18 12.63
C LEU A 191 -10.07 -18.80 12.60
N GLN A 192 -11.12 -17.99 12.64
CA GLN A 192 -12.51 -18.46 12.61
C GLN A 192 -13.18 -18.33 11.23
N SER A 193 -12.66 -17.46 10.36
CA SER A 193 -13.29 -17.08 9.08
C SER A 193 -12.28 -16.77 7.97
N GLY A 194 -11.08 -17.34 8.05
CA GLY A 194 -9.97 -17.04 7.16
C GLY A 194 -10.22 -17.54 5.75
N ASP A 195 -10.24 -16.61 4.81
CA ASP A 195 -10.60 -16.86 3.41
C ASP A 195 -9.42 -16.66 2.46
N VAL A 196 -8.18 -16.49 2.95
CA VAL A 196 -7.01 -16.25 2.09
C VAL A 196 -6.88 -17.32 1.00
N ALA A 197 -7.17 -18.59 1.33
CA ALA A 197 -7.17 -19.70 0.39
C ALA A 197 -8.18 -19.49 -0.75
N SER A 198 -9.38 -19.01 -0.45
CA SER A 198 -10.44 -18.71 -1.41
C SER A 198 -10.09 -17.54 -2.34
N TYR A 199 -9.40 -16.50 -1.82
CA TYR A 199 -8.97 -15.34 -2.63
C TYR A 199 -7.83 -15.64 -3.62
N LEU A 200 -7.13 -16.78 -3.45
CA LEU A 200 -5.98 -17.20 -4.25
C LEU A 200 -6.18 -18.57 -4.94
N ASP A 201 -7.38 -19.14 -4.87
CA ASP A 201 -7.74 -20.46 -5.42
C ASP A 201 -6.80 -21.58 -4.96
N VAL A 202 -6.54 -21.63 -3.65
CA VAL A 202 -5.62 -22.60 -3.04
C VAL A 202 -6.38 -23.72 -2.36
N GLN A 203 -6.12 -24.96 -2.79
CA GLN A 203 -6.59 -26.17 -2.12
C GLN A 203 -5.44 -26.80 -1.33
N PHE A 204 -5.28 -26.40 -0.08
CA PHE A 204 -4.23 -26.92 0.79
C PHE A 204 -4.81 -27.30 2.17
N ARG A 205 -4.49 -28.51 2.62
CA ARG A 205 -5.11 -29.09 3.83
C ARG A 205 -4.41 -28.72 5.14
N ARG A 206 -3.16 -28.26 5.08
CA ARG A 206 -2.43 -27.87 6.30
C ARG A 206 -2.73 -26.43 6.65
N SER A 207 -2.79 -26.17 7.95
CA SER A 207 -3.07 -24.85 8.50
C SER A 207 -2.15 -24.52 9.67
N VAL A 208 -2.20 -23.27 10.13
CA VAL A 208 -1.54 -22.83 11.36
C VAL A 208 -1.97 -23.63 12.59
N ALA A 209 -3.19 -24.17 12.64
CA ALA A 209 -3.67 -25.02 13.73
C ALA A 209 -2.92 -26.35 13.83
N ASP A 210 -2.41 -26.89 12.71
CA ASP A 210 -1.64 -28.13 12.73
C ASP A 210 -0.27 -27.98 13.41
N LEU A 211 0.19 -26.74 13.57
CA LEU A 211 1.41 -26.40 14.31
C LEU A 211 1.15 -26.26 15.81
N ALA A 212 -0.11 -26.17 16.27
CA ALA A 212 -0.43 -25.92 17.66
C ALA A 212 0.03 -27.04 18.61
N ALA A 213 -0.07 -28.29 18.14
CA ALA A 213 0.34 -29.49 18.88
C ALA A 213 1.87 -29.66 18.98
N ILE A 214 2.65 -28.87 18.22
CA ILE A 214 4.10 -29.01 18.13
C ILE A 214 4.75 -28.07 19.16
N ARG A 215 5.66 -28.62 19.98
CA ARG A 215 6.38 -27.83 21.01
C ARG A 215 7.41 -26.91 20.40
N ASP A 216 8.23 -27.42 19.48
CA ASP A 216 9.30 -26.69 18.81
C ASP A 216 9.09 -26.70 17.30
N ILE A 217 8.68 -25.55 16.75
CA ILE A 217 8.46 -25.39 15.31
C ILE A 217 9.82 -25.21 14.63
N THR A 218 10.39 -26.32 14.18
CA THR A 218 11.64 -26.31 13.41
C THR A 218 11.40 -25.78 11.98
N PRO A 219 12.44 -25.31 11.26
CA PRO A 219 12.30 -24.86 9.87
C PRO A 219 11.69 -25.92 8.94
N ARG A 220 11.97 -27.20 9.19
CA ARG A 220 11.42 -28.32 8.42
C ARG A 220 9.92 -28.51 8.66
N VAL A 221 9.49 -28.45 9.92
CA VAL A 221 8.06 -28.51 10.28
C VAL A 221 7.30 -27.34 9.67
N LEU A 222 7.88 -26.14 9.72
CA LEU A 222 7.29 -24.96 9.09
C LEU A 222 7.18 -25.11 7.57
N GLN A 223 8.19 -25.71 6.91
CA GLN A 223 8.16 -25.97 5.47
C GLN A 223 6.98 -26.85 5.06
N ASP A 224 6.65 -27.87 5.86
CA ASP A 224 5.54 -28.79 5.56
C ASP A 224 4.15 -28.13 5.71
N ALA A 225 4.06 -27.05 6.49
CA ALA A 225 2.81 -26.31 6.74
C ALA A 225 2.65 -25.08 5.83
N VAL A 226 3.71 -24.62 5.16
CA VAL A 226 3.66 -23.45 4.27
C VAL A 226 3.47 -23.91 2.82
N PHE A 227 2.39 -23.48 2.20
CA PHE A 227 2.12 -23.70 0.78
C PHE A 227 2.85 -22.66 -0.07
N THR A 228 3.59 -23.11 -1.09
CA THR A 228 4.22 -22.18 -2.06
C THR A 228 3.26 -21.94 -3.21
N HIS A 229 2.73 -20.72 -3.31
CA HIS A 229 1.81 -20.32 -4.37
C HIS A 229 2.53 -20.03 -5.69
N GLU A 230 1.82 -20.12 -6.83
CA GLU A 230 2.37 -19.87 -8.17
C GLU A 230 2.96 -18.46 -8.35
N THR A 231 2.50 -17.48 -7.57
CA THR A 231 3.07 -16.12 -7.55
C THR A 231 4.40 -16.02 -6.79
N GLY A 232 4.81 -17.09 -6.10
CA GLY A 232 5.99 -17.15 -5.24
C GLY A 232 5.74 -16.78 -3.77
N LEU A 233 4.49 -16.50 -3.38
CA LEU A 233 4.12 -16.29 -1.97
C LEU A 233 4.20 -17.60 -1.18
N GLY A 234 4.76 -17.53 0.03
CA GLY A 234 4.59 -18.58 1.04
C GLY A 234 3.31 -18.35 1.84
N LEU A 235 2.32 -19.24 1.73
CA LEU A 235 1.04 -19.12 2.41
C LEU A 235 0.98 -20.05 3.62
N LEU A 236 0.68 -19.51 4.80
CA LEU A 236 0.30 -20.30 5.97
C LEU A 236 -1.14 -19.96 6.33
N LEU A 237 -2.04 -20.90 6.05
CA LEU A 237 -3.49 -20.66 6.04
C LEU A 237 -4.12 -20.85 7.43
N ALA A 238 -5.27 -20.21 7.64
CA ALA A 238 -6.17 -20.48 8.75
C ALA A 238 -6.75 -21.91 8.65
N PRO A 239 -7.20 -22.51 9.76
CA PRO A 239 -7.88 -23.80 9.70
C PRO A 239 -9.19 -23.72 8.90
N SER A 240 -9.55 -24.80 8.20
CA SER A 240 -10.84 -24.91 7.48
C SER A 240 -12.04 -24.93 8.43
N ASP A 241 -11.84 -25.46 9.63
CA ASP A 241 -12.85 -25.57 10.67
C ASP A 241 -12.55 -24.53 11.75
N GLY A 242 -13.42 -23.51 11.86
CA GLY A 242 -13.16 -22.31 12.66
C GLY A 242 -12.99 -22.57 14.17
N GLU A 243 -13.58 -23.66 14.70
CA GLU A 243 -13.40 -24.06 16.10
C GLU A 243 -11.96 -24.47 16.42
N ARG A 244 -11.20 -24.96 15.43
CA ARG A 244 -9.78 -25.26 15.59
C ARG A 244 -8.93 -24.01 15.75
N GLY A 245 -9.48 -22.84 15.44
CA GLY A 245 -8.83 -21.56 15.70
C GLY A 245 -8.46 -21.37 17.18
N GLU A 246 -9.24 -21.92 18.11
CA GLU A 246 -8.97 -21.86 19.55
C GLU A 246 -7.72 -22.67 19.96
N GLU A 247 -7.26 -23.61 19.14
CA GLU A 247 -6.01 -24.35 19.36
C GLU A 247 -4.78 -23.44 19.19
N VAL A 248 -4.91 -22.37 18.39
CA VAL A 248 -3.82 -21.46 18.06
C VAL A 248 -3.67 -20.41 19.16
N THR A 249 -2.84 -20.74 20.14
CA THR A 249 -2.48 -19.86 21.25
C THR A 249 -1.49 -18.75 20.85
N ASP A 250 -1.30 -17.76 21.73
CA ASP A 250 -0.26 -16.74 21.58
C ASP A 250 1.15 -17.34 21.45
N ARG A 251 1.45 -18.42 22.18
CA ARG A 251 2.72 -19.16 22.03
C ARG A 251 2.94 -19.62 20.60
N VAL A 252 1.92 -20.27 20.01
CA VAL A 252 1.99 -20.80 18.64
C VAL A 252 2.16 -19.65 17.65
N ALA A 253 1.38 -18.58 17.79
CA ALA A 253 1.52 -17.39 16.96
C ALA A 253 2.94 -16.80 17.05
N ARG A 254 3.51 -16.64 18.25
CA ARG A 254 4.88 -16.12 18.43
C ARG A 254 5.93 -17.01 17.74
N GLN A 255 5.83 -18.34 17.92
CA GLN A 255 6.76 -19.28 17.31
C GLN A 255 6.66 -19.26 15.77
N VAL A 256 5.44 -19.28 15.23
CA VAL A 256 5.19 -19.22 13.79
C VAL A 256 5.70 -17.91 13.19
N VAL A 257 5.38 -16.77 13.80
CA VAL A 257 5.82 -15.45 13.34
C VAL A 257 7.34 -15.36 13.36
N GLN A 258 8.01 -15.81 14.44
CA GLN A 258 9.47 -15.82 14.51
C GLN A 258 10.11 -16.73 13.46
N ALA A 259 9.53 -17.91 13.22
CA ALA A 259 10.04 -18.86 12.25
C ALA A 259 9.81 -18.40 10.80
N LEU A 260 8.72 -17.70 10.51
CA LEU A 260 8.52 -17.04 9.21
C LEU A 260 9.47 -15.85 9.05
N ARG A 261 9.65 -15.04 10.10
CA ARG A 261 10.54 -13.88 10.13
C ARG A 261 11.99 -14.28 9.82
N SER A 262 12.45 -15.46 10.23
CA SER A 262 13.82 -15.90 9.93
C SER A 262 14.04 -16.38 8.49
N ARG A 263 12.95 -16.63 7.73
CA ARG A 263 13.00 -17.25 6.39
C ARG A 263 12.62 -16.31 5.24
N TYR A 264 11.74 -15.34 5.49
CA TYR A 264 11.23 -14.42 4.48
C TYR A 264 11.67 -13.00 4.77
N ASP A 265 11.85 -12.17 3.74
CA ASP A 265 12.17 -10.74 3.87
C ASP A 265 10.99 -9.93 4.41
N LEU A 266 9.77 -10.41 4.17
CA LEU A 266 8.52 -9.82 4.64
C LEU A 266 7.51 -10.91 5.04
N VAL A 267 6.90 -10.74 6.21
CA VAL A 267 5.74 -11.51 6.67
C VAL A 267 4.55 -10.57 6.76
N VAL A 268 3.54 -10.80 5.93
CA VAL A 268 2.25 -10.12 6.01
C VAL A 268 1.30 -11.02 6.78
N ILE A 269 0.66 -10.49 7.81
CA ILE A 269 -0.26 -11.24 8.66
C ILE A 269 -1.67 -10.66 8.49
N ASP A 270 -2.61 -11.46 7.99
CA ASP A 270 -4.04 -11.12 8.04
C ASP A 270 -4.58 -11.49 9.42
N CYS A 271 -4.94 -10.49 10.23
CA CYS A 271 -5.54 -10.72 11.54
C CYS A 271 -7.08 -10.71 11.51
N GLY A 272 -7.69 -10.56 10.33
CA GLY A 272 -9.14 -10.46 10.22
C GLY A 272 -9.68 -9.27 11.02
N THR A 273 -10.75 -9.50 11.79
CA THR A 273 -11.41 -8.44 12.58
C THR A 273 -11.60 -8.80 14.04
N GLN A 274 -11.36 -10.06 14.38
CA GLN A 274 -11.44 -10.58 15.73
C GLN A 274 -10.09 -10.44 16.42
N MET A 275 -10.12 -10.26 17.74
CA MET A 275 -8.92 -10.10 18.53
C MET A 275 -8.83 -11.21 19.58
N GLY A 276 -8.24 -12.33 19.18
CA GLY A 276 -7.82 -13.41 20.08
C GLY A 276 -6.40 -13.20 20.62
N SER A 277 -5.93 -14.14 21.43
CA SER A 277 -4.56 -14.15 21.97
C SER A 277 -3.50 -14.26 20.87
N ALA A 278 -3.74 -15.07 19.84
CA ALA A 278 -2.88 -15.19 18.66
C ALA A 278 -2.76 -13.87 17.88
N ASN A 279 -3.89 -13.20 17.59
CA ASN A 279 -3.89 -11.92 16.89
C ASN A 279 -3.18 -10.83 17.71
N ALA A 280 -3.43 -10.78 19.02
CA ALA A 280 -2.77 -9.85 19.93
C ALA A 280 -1.25 -10.03 19.91
N ALA A 281 -0.77 -11.27 20.01
CA ALA A 281 0.66 -11.59 19.92
C ALA A 281 1.27 -11.20 18.57
N ALA A 282 0.55 -11.43 17.46
CA ALA A 282 1.00 -11.00 16.14
C ALA A 282 1.10 -9.47 16.02
N VAL A 283 0.11 -8.72 16.53
CA VAL A 283 0.12 -7.24 16.52
C VAL A 283 1.22 -6.68 17.42
N GLU A 284 1.48 -7.31 18.56
CA GLU A 284 2.60 -6.96 19.44
C GLU A 284 3.95 -7.13 18.71
N LEU A 285 4.17 -8.30 18.08
CA LEU A 285 5.41 -8.65 17.37
C LEU A 285 5.64 -7.90 16.05
N ALA A 286 4.62 -7.25 15.50
CA ALA A 286 4.71 -6.58 14.21
C ALA A 286 5.71 -5.40 14.24
N ASP A 287 6.50 -5.22 13.19
CA ASP A 287 7.26 -3.98 13.04
C ASP A 287 6.32 -2.81 12.68
N GLN A 288 5.19 -3.13 12.03
CA GLN A 288 4.15 -2.16 11.72
C GLN A 288 2.75 -2.80 11.76
N ALA A 289 1.84 -2.18 12.49
CA ALA A 289 0.43 -2.58 12.53
C ALA A 289 -0.44 -1.66 11.67
N ILE A 290 -1.24 -2.27 10.81
CA ILE A 290 -2.18 -1.57 9.92
C ILE A 290 -3.60 -1.83 10.42
N LEU A 291 -4.33 -0.75 10.71
CA LEU A 291 -5.75 -0.79 11.05
C LEU A 291 -6.60 -0.31 9.88
N LEU A 292 -7.39 -1.19 9.28
CA LEU A 292 -8.30 -0.85 8.20
C LEU A 292 -9.63 -0.30 8.72
N VAL A 293 -10.09 0.79 8.11
CA VAL A 293 -11.36 1.41 8.43
C VAL A 293 -12.07 1.88 7.16
N THR A 294 -13.39 1.76 7.11
CA THR A 294 -14.21 2.40 6.08
C THR A 294 -14.66 3.80 6.54
N PRO A 295 -14.92 4.76 5.63
CA PRO A 295 -15.27 6.13 5.99
C PRO A 295 -16.73 6.24 6.45
N ASP A 296 -17.11 5.46 7.46
CA ASP A 296 -18.41 5.49 8.11
C ASP A 296 -18.25 5.51 9.64
N VAL A 297 -19.28 6.04 10.31
CA VAL A 297 -19.25 6.26 11.77
C VAL A 297 -19.08 4.95 12.54
N VAL A 298 -19.65 3.85 12.06
CA VAL A 298 -19.64 2.56 12.79
C VAL A 298 -18.23 1.97 12.76
N ALA A 299 -17.57 1.97 11.60
CA ALA A 299 -16.20 1.51 11.44
C ALA A 299 -15.21 2.38 12.24
N VAL A 300 -15.33 3.71 12.19
CA VAL A 300 -14.44 4.61 12.96
C VAL A 300 -14.63 4.43 14.47
N ARG A 301 -15.86 4.26 14.95
CA ARG A 301 -16.10 3.96 16.38
C ARG A 301 -15.52 2.60 16.76
N ALA A 302 -15.59 1.62 15.87
CA ALA A 302 -15.00 0.30 16.11
C ALA A 302 -13.46 0.38 16.15
N ALA A 303 -12.83 1.14 15.25
CA ALA A 303 -11.41 1.43 15.26
C ALA A 303 -10.97 2.05 16.60
N LYS A 304 -11.70 3.06 17.09
CA LYS A 304 -11.42 3.66 18.42
C LYS A 304 -11.53 2.65 19.57
N ARG A 305 -12.49 1.72 19.52
CA ARG A 305 -12.59 0.66 20.54
C ARG A 305 -11.40 -0.29 20.48
N MET A 306 -10.98 -0.65 19.27
CA MET A 306 -9.83 -1.53 19.05
C MET A 306 -8.53 -0.91 19.55
N ILE A 307 -8.25 0.36 19.21
CA ILE A 307 -7.07 1.07 19.72
C ILE A 307 -7.08 1.17 21.25
N ARG A 308 -8.22 1.52 21.87
CA ARG A 308 -8.32 1.55 23.34
C ARG A 308 -8.13 0.19 23.98
N MET A 309 -8.52 -0.89 23.30
CA MET A 309 -8.29 -2.25 23.77
C MET A 309 -6.79 -2.59 23.67
N TRP A 310 -6.13 -2.28 22.56
CA TRP A 310 -4.69 -2.49 22.40
C TRP A 310 -3.87 -1.72 23.44
N ASP A 311 -4.23 -0.47 23.70
CA ASP A 311 -3.58 0.35 24.73
C ASP A 311 -3.79 -0.25 26.13
N ARG A 312 -5.04 -0.59 26.50
CA ARG A 312 -5.34 -1.22 27.81
C ARG A 312 -4.63 -2.55 28.04
N LEU A 313 -4.47 -3.35 27.00
CA LEU A 313 -3.79 -4.65 27.06
C LEU A 313 -2.28 -4.55 26.80
N GLN A 314 -1.75 -3.33 26.63
CA GLN A 314 -0.34 -3.08 26.34
C GLN A 314 0.17 -3.85 25.10
N ILE A 315 -0.72 -4.07 24.12
CA ILE A 315 -0.39 -4.76 22.87
C ILE A 315 0.36 -3.80 21.93
N ARG A 316 -0.19 -2.59 21.74
CA ARG A 316 0.36 -1.57 20.86
C ARG A 316 -0.27 -0.21 21.12
N LYS A 317 0.52 0.86 20.97
CA LYS A 317 0.05 2.24 21.14
C LYS A 317 -0.56 2.79 19.84
N ALA A 318 -1.37 3.83 19.98
CA ALA A 318 -2.02 4.47 18.86
C ALA A 318 -1.01 5.11 17.90
N GLU A 319 0.04 5.73 18.42
CA GLU A 319 1.06 6.43 17.64
C GLU A 319 1.92 5.48 16.79
N GLU A 320 1.98 4.21 17.19
CA GLU A 320 2.71 3.11 16.53
C GLU A 320 1.82 2.31 15.56
N THR A 321 0.59 2.77 15.34
CA THR A 321 -0.39 2.14 14.45
C THR A 321 -0.68 3.05 13.25
N VAL A 322 -0.73 2.46 12.06
CA VAL A 322 -1.11 3.17 10.83
C VAL A 322 -2.54 2.80 10.46
N THR A 323 -3.44 3.78 10.42
CA THR A 323 -4.81 3.57 9.93
C THR A 323 -4.89 3.80 8.43
N VAL A 324 -5.54 2.87 7.73
CA VAL A 324 -5.79 2.93 6.28
C VAL A 324 -7.28 3.05 6.03
N ILE A 325 -7.68 4.06 5.26
CA ILE A 325 -9.07 4.29 4.88
C ILE A 325 -9.36 3.51 3.60
N ASN A 326 -10.18 2.46 3.73
CA ASN A 326 -10.66 1.66 2.62
C ASN A 326 -12.05 2.08 2.15
N ARG A 327 -12.38 1.79 0.88
CA ARG A 327 -13.66 2.12 0.23
C ARG A 327 -14.00 3.61 0.30
N HIS A 328 -12.99 4.47 0.15
CA HIS A 328 -13.19 5.91 0.08
C HIS A 328 -13.91 6.31 -1.21
N ALA A 329 -14.84 7.25 -1.11
CA ALA A 329 -15.54 7.85 -2.23
C ALA A 329 -15.48 9.38 -2.13
N ARG A 330 -15.60 10.08 -3.26
CA ARG A 330 -15.52 11.57 -3.29
C ARG A 330 -16.58 12.27 -2.43
N GLY A 331 -17.68 11.58 -2.08
CA GLY A 331 -18.74 12.08 -1.20
C GLY A 331 -18.65 11.58 0.25
N SER A 332 -17.55 10.94 0.66
CA SER A 332 -17.41 10.47 2.04
C SER A 332 -17.29 11.65 3.02
N GLU A 333 -18.28 11.82 3.90
CA GLU A 333 -18.27 12.86 4.94
C GLU A 333 -17.18 12.65 6.00
N ILE A 334 -16.81 11.39 6.25
CA ILE A 334 -15.74 11.03 7.18
C ILE A 334 -14.38 11.26 6.53
N THR A 335 -13.69 12.30 6.99
CA THR A 335 -12.37 12.70 6.52
C THR A 335 -11.24 11.98 7.26
N ALA A 336 -10.05 11.93 6.64
CA ALA A 336 -8.86 11.37 7.27
C ALA A 336 -8.50 12.08 8.59
N SER A 337 -8.63 13.40 8.65
CA SER A 337 -8.36 14.18 9.86
C SER A 337 -9.32 13.86 11.01
N LEU A 338 -10.58 13.52 10.70
CA LEU A 338 -11.53 13.05 11.70
C LEU A 338 -11.14 11.67 12.21
N VAL A 339 -10.76 10.74 11.32
CA VAL A 339 -10.28 9.41 11.71
C VAL A 339 -9.06 9.49 12.61
N GLU A 340 -8.07 10.30 12.23
CA GLU A 340 -6.85 10.57 13.03
C GLU A 340 -7.20 11.11 14.41
N ARG A 341 -8.06 12.14 14.50
CA ARG A 341 -8.49 12.72 15.78
C ARG A 341 -9.24 11.73 16.68
N VAL A 342 -10.08 10.87 16.09
CA VAL A 342 -10.92 9.94 16.85
C VAL A 342 -10.14 8.71 17.32
N THR A 343 -9.19 8.25 16.52
CA THR A 343 -8.39 7.04 16.80
C THR A 343 -7.07 7.34 17.51
N GLY A 344 -6.51 8.54 17.34
CA GLY A 344 -5.17 8.90 17.82
C GLY A 344 -4.04 8.28 16.99
N THR A 345 -4.37 7.63 15.88
CA THR A 345 -3.41 6.92 15.03
C THR A 345 -2.97 7.77 13.86
N ARG A 346 -1.77 7.49 13.33
CA ARG A 346 -1.33 8.08 12.06
C ARG A 346 -2.18 7.52 10.92
N VAL A 347 -2.75 8.38 10.08
CA VAL A 347 -3.50 7.94 8.90
C VAL A 347 -2.59 7.92 7.66
N ALA A 348 -2.65 6.83 6.88
CA ALA A 348 -1.92 6.71 5.62
C ALA A 348 -2.41 7.76 4.60
N ARG A 349 -1.50 8.26 3.75
CA ARG A 349 -1.88 9.23 2.70
C ARG A 349 -2.67 8.57 1.58
N ALA A 350 -2.31 7.33 1.23
CA ALA A 350 -3.08 6.54 0.29
C ALA A 350 -4.43 6.15 0.90
N SER A 351 -5.52 6.52 0.23
CA SER A 351 -6.86 5.98 0.49
C SER A 351 -7.24 5.01 -0.63
N VAL A 352 -7.89 3.91 -0.26
CA VAL A 352 -8.30 2.89 -1.23
C VAL A 352 -9.72 3.21 -1.70
N PRO A 353 -9.97 3.37 -3.01
CA PRO A 353 -11.28 3.76 -3.52
C PRO A 353 -12.32 2.64 -3.36
N ALA A 354 -13.59 3.01 -3.34
CA ALA A 354 -14.69 2.05 -3.43
C ALA A 354 -14.79 1.44 -4.85
N GLY A 355 -14.09 0.34 -5.11
CA GLY A 355 -14.01 -0.30 -6.43
C GLY A 355 -14.65 -1.69 -6.51
N PHE A 356 -15.88 -1.87 -6.00
CA PHE A 356 -16.53 -3.19 -5.92
C PHE A 356 -16.61 -3.90 -7.29
N LYS A 357 -17.01 -3.19 -8.36
CA LYS A 357 -17.14 -3.77 -9.70
C LYS A 357 -15.81 -4.30 -10.26
N GLU A 358 -14.72 -3.61 -9.98
CA GLU A 358 -13.38 -4.01 -10.46
C GLU A 358 -12.87 -5.23 -9.67
N LEU A 359 -13.21 -5.34 -8.39
CA LEU A 359 -12.82 -6.47 -7.53
C LEU A 359 -13.64 -7.73 -7.80
N GLN A 360 -14.94 -7.57 -8.09
CA GLN A 360 -15.89 -8.68 -8.12
C GLN A 360 -15.42 -9.86 -8.98
N GLY A 361 -14.97 -9.61 -10.21
CA GLY A 361 -14.52 -10.70 -11.10
C GLY A 361 -13.30 -11.45 -10.56
N ALA A 362 -12.36 -10.77 -9.92
CA ALA A 362 -11.17 -11.40 -9.34
C ALA A 362 -11.50 -12.16 -8.04
N VAL A 363 -12.41 -11.63 -7.21
CA VAL A 363 -12.88 -12.28 -5.98
C VAL A 363 -13.71 -13.52 -6.30
N ASP A 364 -14.68 -13.41 -7.19
CA ASP A 364 -15.58 -14.51 -7.57
C ASP A 364 -14.82 -15.67 -8.24
N ALA A 365 -13.73 -15.36 -8.96
CA ALA A 365 -12.84 -16.34 -9.57
C ALA A 365 -11.76 -16.87 -8.61
N GLY A 366 -11.63 -16.31 -7.40
CA GLY A 366 -10.55 -16.64 -6.46
C GLY A 366 -9.16 -16.30 -6.97
N ARG A 367 -9.03 -15.35 -7.92
CA ARG A 367 -7.75 -15.01 -8.57
C ARG A 367 -7.37 -13.56 -8.34
N MET A 368 -7.18 -13.18 -7.08
CA MET A 368 -6.77 -11.81 -6.72
C MET A 368 -5.42 -11.41 -7.31
N GLN A 369 -4.54 -12.37 -7.64
CA GLN A 369 -3.30 -12.14 -8.36
C GLN A 369 -3.51 -11.55 -9.76
N ASP A 370 -4.65 -11.83 -10.38
CA ASP A 370 -4.98 -11.43 -11.75
C ASP A 370 -5.76 -10.11 -11.86
N LEU A 371 -6.02 -9.45 -10.73
CA LEU A 371 -6.68 -8.16 -10.72
C LEU A 371 -5.97 -7.19 -11.69
N ASP A 372 -6.72 -6.54 -12.57
CA ASP A 372 -6.15 -5.71 -13.65
C ASP A 372 -5.20 -4.63 -13.09
N SER A 373 -4.05 -4.46 -13.75
CA SER A 373 -3.09 -3.37 -13.50
C SER A 373 -3.69 -1.95 -13.53
N ARG A 374 -4.79 -1.77 -14.28
CA ARG A 374 -5.55 -0.52 -14.39
C ARG A 374 -6.59 -0.36 -13.27
N SER A 375 -6.80 -1.38 -12.44
CA SER A 375 -7.72 -1.27 -11.31
C SER A 375 -7.26 -0.19 -10.36
N THR A 376 -8.17 0.73 -10.05
CA THR A 376 -7.93 1.84 -9.13
C THR A 376 -7.67 1.33 -7.71
N VAL A 377 -8.30 0.22 -7.33
CA VAL A 377 -8.07 -0.47 -6.04
C VAL A 377 -6.68 -1.08 -6.00
N LYS A 378 -6.27 -1.81 -7.05
CA LYS A 378 -4.92 -2.39 -7.12
C LYS A 378 -3.85 -1.32 -7.03
N GLN A 379 -3.98 -0.26 -7.82
CA GLN A 379 -3.03 0.86 -7.83
C GLN A 379 -2.94 1.56 -6.47
N ALA A 380 -4.08 1.76 -5.80
CA ALA A 380 -4.10 2.35 -4.46
C ALA A 380 -3.42 1.45 -3.41
N LEU A 381 -3.69 0.14 -3.43
CA LEU A 381 -3.09 -0.83 -2.50
C LEU A 381 -1.58 -1.02 -2.74
N TRP A 382 -1.15 -1.03 -4.00
CA TRP A 382 0.28 -1.12 -4.35
C TRP A 382 1.01 0.20 -4.07
N GLY A 383 0.33 1.34 -4.26
CA GLY A 383 0.81 2.65 -3.83
C GLY A 383 0.96 2.74 -2.31
N LEU A 384 0.01 2.17 -1.56
CA LEU A 384 0.10 2.00 -0.11
C LEU A 384 1.30 1.13 0.27
N ALA A 385 1.54 0.00 -0.41
CA ALA A 385 2.73 -0.82 -0.18
C ALA A 385 4.03 -0.01 -0.35
N GLY A 386 4.07 0.89 -1.34
CA GLY A 386 5.13 1.90 -1.52
C GLY A 386 5.27 2.87 -0.35
N GLU A 387 4.16 3.46 0.10
CA GLU A 387 4.14 4.39 1.23
C GLU A 387 4.63 3.73 2.53
N LEU A 388 4.27 2.46 2.75
CA LEU A 388 4.66 1.69 3.92
C LEU A 388 6.09 1.11 3.82
N GLY A 389 6.78 1.30 2.69
CA GLY A 389 8.14 0.79 2.46
C GLY A 389 8.21 -0.72 2.34
N LEU A 390 7.19 -1.35 1.77
CA LEU A 390 7.11 -2.81 1.57
C LEU A 390 7.68 -3.25 0.22
N VAL A 391 7.92 -2.30 -0.70
CA VAL A 391 8.49 -2.55 -2.03
C VAL A 391 9.84 -1.84 -2.16
N ASP A 392 10.77 -2.45 -2.87
CA ASP A 392 12.13 -1.90 -3.02
C ASP A 392 12.18 -0.64 -3.89
N ALA A 393 13.11 0.26 -3.54
CA ALA A 393 13.34 1.52 -4.24
C ALA A 393 13.76 1.32 -5.72
N ALA A 394 14.35 0.17 -6.09
CA ALA A 394 14.69 -0.14 -7.48
C ALA A 394 13.43 -0.36 -8.35
N ALA A 395 12.36 -0.94 -7.79
CA ALA A 395 11.05 -1.04 -8.44
C ALA A 395 10.34 0.33 -8.48
N GLN A 396 10.69 1.25 -7.57
CA GLN A 396 10.25 2.64 -7.70
C GLN A 396 10.85 3.30 -8.95
N ASP A 397 12.05 2.92 -9.42
CA ASP A 397 12.75 3.55 -10.56
C ASP A 397 12.39 2.96 -11.94
N SER A 398 12.00 1.67 -12.02
CA SER A 398 11.29 1.15 -13.20
C SER A 398 9.91 1.80 -13.31
N GLY A 399 9.26 1.99 -12.16
CA GLY A 399 8.10 2.84 -12.00
C GLY A 399 8.38 4.31 -12.32
N ARG A 400 9.58 4.86 -12.06
CA ARG A 400 9.99 6.27 -12.26
C ARG A 400 10.48 6.58 -13.67
N ARG A 401 11.07 5.62 -14.40
CA ARG A 401 11.26 5.69 -15.86
C ARG A 401 9.92 5.55 -16.59
N ALA A 402 9.00 4.74 -16.07
CA ALA A 402 7.59 4.79 -16.49
C ALA A 402 6.89 6.09 -16.04
N ARG A 403 7.21 6.65 -14.87
CA ARG A 403 6.65 7.91 -14.32
C ARG A 403 7.20 9.15 -15.01
N ARG A 404 8.39 9.07 -15.60
CA ARG A 404 8.92 10.07 -16.54
C ARG A 404 8.22 10.00 -17.90
N ARG A 405 7.42 8.95 -18.13
CA ARG A 405 6.56 8.77 -19.30
C ARG A 405 5.06 8.64 -18.96
N GLY A 406 4.68 8.92 -17.71
CA GLY A 406 3.32 8.67 -17.22
C GLY A 406 3.16 9.09 -15.77
N GLY A 407 2.98 10.40 -15.55
CA GLY A 407 2.75 10.98 -14.23
C GLY A 407 1.89 12.22 -14.33
N ASP A 408 0.56 12.03 -14.38
CA ASP A 408 -0.53 12.66 -13.61
C ASP A 408 -0.45 14.13 -13.11
N LYS A 409 0.41 14.96 -13.68
CA LYS A 409 0.22 16.42 -13.73
C LYS A 409 -0.05 16.92 -15.15
N GLY A 410 -0.11 16.01 -16.13
CA GLY A 410 -0.31 16.29 -17.55
C GLY A 410 -1.64 15.82 -18.14
N ALA A 411 -2.34 14.88 -17.49
CA ALA A 411 -3.57 14.30 -18.05
C ALA A 411 -4.73 15.31 -18.07
N VAL A 412 -4.89 16.08 -17.00
CA VAL A 412 -5.91 17.15 -16.96
C VAL A 412 -5.56 18.28 -17.92
N THR A 413 -4.28 18.64 -18.07
CA THR A 413 -3.87 19.71 -19.00
C THR A 413 -3.97 19.30 -20.47
N LEU A 414 -3.75 18.02 -20.83
CA LEU A 414 -3.94 17.56 -22.20
C LEU A 414 -5.42 17.39 -22.58
N GLU A 415 -6.27 16.91 -21.66
CA GLU A 415 -7.71 16.84 -21.91
C GLU A 415 -8.33 18.24 -21.99
N PHE A 416 -7.89 19.19 -21.16
CA PHE A 416 -8.31 20.59 -21.29
C PHE A 416 -7.76 21.24 -22.57
N ALA A 417 -6.52 20.99 -22.99
CA ALA A 417 -5.96 21.60 -24.20
C ALA A 417 -6.60 21.09 -25.50
N GLY A 418 -7.09 19.85 -25.54
CA GLY A 418 -7.82 19.30 -26.70
C GLY A 418 -9.32 19.59 -26.66
N MET A 419 -9.94 19.52 -25.48
CA MET A 419 -11.39 19.69 -25.35
C MET A 419 -11.81 21.15 -25.31
N PHE A 420 -10.95 22.07 -24.83
CA PHE A 420 -11.28 23.49 -24.77
C PHE A 420 -11.46 24.13 -26.16
N PRO A 421 -10.57 23.91 -27.15
CA PRO A 421 -10.82 24.36 -28.53
C PRO A 421 -12.07 23.72 -29.14
N LEU A 422 -12.31 22.43 -28.87
CA LEU A 422 -13.52 21.74 -29.34
C LEU A 422 -14.79 22.34 -28.74
N LEU A 423 -14.79 22.64 -27.44
CA LEU A 423 -15.89 23.32 -26.75
C LEU A 423 -16.13 24.72 -27.30
N LEU A 424 -15.08 25.49 -27.59
CA LEU A 424 -15.21 26.81 -28.21
C LEU A 424 -15.79 26.72 -29.62
N VAL A 425 -15.39 25.71 -30.41
CA VAL A 425 -15.98 25.46 -31.73
C VAL A 425 -17.45 25.09 -31.62
N VAL A 426 -17.81 24.17 -30.72
CA VAL A 426 -19.21 23.75 -30.49
C VAL A 426 -20.05 24.94 -30.01
N MET A 427 -19.54 25.73 -29.05
CA MET A 427 -20.22 26.93 -28.56
C MET A 427 -20.39 27.98 -29.66
N GLY A 428 -19.37 28.18 -30.50
CA GLY A 428 -19.45 29.06 -31.67
C GLY A 428 -20.49 28.60 -32.69
N LEU A 429 -20.59 27.30 -32.98
CA LEU A 429 -21.62 26.73 -33.85
C LEU A 429 -23.02 26.91 -33.28
N LEU A 430 -23.21 26.64 -31.97
CA LEU A 430 -24.50 26.85 -31.30
C LEU A 430 -24.91 28.33 -31.34
N TRP A 431 -23.96 29.23 -31.08
CA TRP A 431 -24.20 30.67 -31.17
C TRP A 431 -24.55 31.10 -32.60
N GLN A 432 -23.88 30.55 -33.61
CA GLN A 432 -24.18 30.84 -35.01
C GLN A 432 -25.58 30.34 -35.42
N CYS A 433 -26.04 29.20 -34.91
CA CYS A 433 -27.42 28.74 -35.10
C CYS A 433 -28.43 29.71 -34.48
N VAL A 434 -28.13 30.25 -33.29
CA VAL A 434 -28.96 31.27 -32.64
C VAL A 434 -29.01 32.54 -33.47
N LEU A 435 -27.87 33.03 -33.97
CA LEU A 435 -27.81 34.20 -34.84
C LEU A 435 -28.59 34.00 -36.16
N TYR A 436 -28.49 32.82 -36.76
CA TYR A 436 -29.26 32.48 -37.96
C TYR A 436 -30.77 32.52 -37.69
N GLY A 437 -31.22 31.88 -36.60
CA GLY A 437 -32.63 31.89 -36.20
C GLY A 437 -33.14 33.29 -35.84
N TYR A 438 -32.32 34.10 -35.16
CA TYR A 438 -32.66 35.48 -34.84
C TYR A 438 -32.74 36.36 -36.10
N THR A 439 -31.82 36.19 -37.04
CA THR A 439 -31.84 36.89 -38.33
C THR A 439 -33.08 36.52 -39.15
N TYR A 440 -33.48 35.24 -39.13
CA TYR A 440 -34.73 34.80 -39.76
C TYR A 440 -35.96 35.50 -39.15
N SER A 441 -36.04 35.59 -37.82
CA SER A 441 -37.11 36.31 -37.15
C SER A 441 -37.10 37.80 -37.48
N LEU A 442 -35.93 38.44 -37.55
CA LEU A 442 -35.79 39.85 -37.91
C LEU A 442 -36.22 40.12 -39.36
N ALA A 443 -35.76 39.29 -40.32
CA ALA A 443 -36.12 39.44 -41.73
C ALA A 443 -37.63 39.26 -41.95
N GLY A 444 -38.27 38.34 -41.22
CA GLY A 444 -39.72 38.16 -41.26
C GLY A 444 -40.49 39.37 -40.72
N ASN A 445 -40.10 39.90 -39.56
CA ASN A 445 -40.75 41.08 -38.98
C ASN A 445 -40.55 42.33 -39.85
N ALA A 446 -39.34 42.54 -40.36
CA ALA A 446 -39.03 43.64 -41.28
C ALA A 446 -39.84 43.53 -42.58
N ALA A 447 -40.02 42.31 -43.11
CA ALA A 447 -40.85 42.10 -44.29
C ALA A 447 -42.33 42.41 -44.01
N ASP A 448 -42.87 42.03 -42.85
CA ASP A 448 -44.27 42.34 -42.50
C ASP A 448 -44.49 43.86 -42.34
N GLU A 449 -43.56 44.57 -41.69
CA GLU A 449 -43.62 46.03 -41.57
C GLU A 449 -43.49 46.72 -42.94
N ALA A 450 -42.54 46.26 -43.78
CA ALA A 450 -42.34 46.80 -45.12
C ALA A 450 -43.57 46.56 -46.02
N ALA A 451 -44.19 45.39 -45.97
CA ALA A 451 -45.40 45.07 -46.73
C ALA A 451 -46.56 46.00 -46.35
N ARG A 452 -46.80 46.19 -45.04
CA ARG A 452 -47.88 47.07 -44.55
C ARG A 452 -47.65 48.54 -44.90
N ALA A 453 -46.42 49.02 -44.76
CA ALA A 453 -46.07 50.40 -45.11
C ALA A 453 -46.15 50.64 -46.63
N ALA A 454 -45.77 49.65 -47.44
CA ALA A 454 -45.90 49.72 -48.88
C ALA A 454 -47.37 49.76 -49.32
N THR A 455 -48.23 48.93 -48.72
CA THR A 455 -49.68 48.97 -48.99
C THR A 455 -50.31 50.31 -48.61
N SER A 456 -49.95 50.87 -47.46
CA SER A 456 -50.52 52.15 -47.02
C SER A 456 -50.02 53.33 -47.85
N ALA A 457 -48.76 53.31 -48.28
CA ALA A 457 -48.21 54.31 -49.19
C ALA A 457 -48.81 54.20 -50.60
N GLU A 458 -49.13 53.00 -51.06
CA GLU A 458 -49.81 52.77 -52.34
C GLU A 458 -51.22 53.36 -52.34
N ALA A 459 -51.96 53.23 -51.24
CA ALA A 459 -53.30 53.80 -51.08
C ALA A 459 -53.30 55.33 -50.86
N GLY A 460 -52.16 55.94 -50.52
CA GLY A 460 -52.09 57.33 -50.05
C GLY A 460 -51.08 58.24 -50.78
N SER A 461 -49.78 58.03 -50.54
CA SER A 461 -48.71 58.99 -50.87
C SER A 461 -48.01 58.76 -52.22
N GLY A 462 -48.13 57.57 -52.81
CA GLY A 462 -47.52 57.19 -54.09
C GLY A 462 -46.03 56.80 -54.05
N ASP A 463 -45.32 57.03 -52.94
CA ASP A 463 -43.92 56.60 -52.75
C ASP A 463 -43.84 55.26 -52.00
N THR A 464 -44.21 54.19 -52.69
CA THR A 464 -44.24 52.83 -52.14
C THR A 464 -42.84 52.29 -51.85
N ALA A 465 -41.85 52.62 -52.67
CA ALA A 465 -40.48 52.17 -52.52
C ALA A 465 -39.80 52.82 -51.30
N GLY A 466 -39.94 54.14 -51.13
CA GLY A 466 -39.38 54.86 -49.98
C GLY A 466 -40.02 54.44 -48.65
N ALA A 467 -41.35 54.26 -48.62
CA ALA A 467 -42.06 53.79 -47.44
C ALA A 467 -41.69 52.34 -47.07
N CYS A 468 -41.58 51.46 -48.07
CA CYS A 468 -41.12 50.08 -47.90
C CYS A 468 -39.73 50.01 -47.27
N GLN A 469 -38.76 50.76 -47.82
CA GLN A 469 -37.39 50.74 -47.34
C GLN A 469 -37.27 51.33 -45.93
N THR A 470 -37.90 52.49 -45.69
CA THR A 470 -37.86 53.15 -44.38
C THR A 470 -38.47 52.28 -43.28
N ALA A 471 -39.60 51.63 -43.56
CA ALA A 471 -40.28 50.79 -42.58
C ALA A 471 -39.51 49.50 -42.30
N GLY A 472 -38.99 48.84 -43.34
CA GLY A 472 -38.24 47.60 -43.18
C GLY A 472 -36.89 47.77 -42.46
N GLU A 473 -36.26 48.94 -42.56
CA GLU A 473 -34.99 49.22 -41.85
C GLU A 473 -35.17 49.73 -40.42
N LYS A 474 -36.35 50.30 -40.10
CA LYS A 474 -36.61 51.05 -38.87
C LYS A 474 -36.23 50.33 -37.57
N ASN A 475 -36.51 49.02 -37.50
CA ASN A 475 -36.33 48.20 -36.29
C ASN A 475 -35.15 47.22 -36.39
N LEU A 476 -34.30 47.34 -37.42
CA LEU A 476 -33.13 46.49 -37.56
C LEU A 476 -32.01 46.95 -36.60
N PRO A 477 -31.46 46.06 -35.76
CA PRO A 477 -30.31 46.38 -34.93
C PRO A 477 -29.08 46.71 -35.78
N GLY A 478 -28.12 47.47 -35.21
CA GLY A 478 -26.96 47.99 -35.93
C GLY A 478 -26.14 46.97 -36.72
N ALA A 479 -26.05 45.71 -36.25
CA ALA A 479 -25.31 44.64 -36.93
C ALA A 479 -26.03 44.04 -38.17
N TRP A 480 -27.29 44.42 -38.43
CA TRP A 480 -28.12 43.97 -39.56
C TRP A 480 -28.56 45.13 -40.48
N GLN A 481 -27.89 46.28 -40.38
CA GLN A 481 -28.14 47.42 -41.27
C GLN A 481 -27.62 47.14 -42.70
N GLY A 482 -28.19 47.81 -43.71
CA GLY A 482 -27.85 47.58 -45.12
C GLY A 482 -28.64 46.43 -45.77
N ALA A 483 -29.83 46.13 -45.26
CA ALA A 483 -30.72 45.11 -45.78
C ALA A 483 -31.13 45.37 -47.24
N ALA A 484 -31.20 44.33 -48.07
CA ALA A 484 -31.79 44.43 -49.39
C ALA A 484 -33.31 44.19 -49.27
N ILE A 485 -34.09 45.26 -49.43
CA ILE A 485 -35.55 45.25 -49.26
C ILE A 485 -36.22 45.56 -50.58
N THR A 486 -37.14 44.71 -51.01
CA THR A 486 -37.95 44.91 -52.22
C THR A 486 -39.41 44.69 -51.91
N CYS A 487 -40.26 45.66 -52.24
CA CYS A 487 -41.71 45.51 -52.18
C CYS A 487 -42.31 45.64 -53.57
N GLY A 488 -43.34 44.85 -53.86
CA GLY A 488 -44.07 44.92 -55.12
C GLY A 488 -45.44 44.24 -55.04
N PRO A 489 -46.37 44.62 -55.94
CA PRO A 489 -47.69 43.99 -55.99
C PRO A 489 -47.58 42.54 -56.49
N ASP A 490 -48.22 41.61 -55.79
CA ASP A 490 -48.31 40.20 -56.15
C ASP A 490 -49.77 39.73 -56.01
N GLY A 491 -50.56 39.94 -57.08
CA GLY A 491 -52.00 39.72 -57.06
C GLY A 491 -52.73 40.69 -56.12
N SER A 492 -53.52 40.14 -55.19
CA SER A 492 -54.30 40.89 -54.20
C SER A 492 -53.52 41.28 -52.93
N VAL A 493 -52.22 40.99 -52.88
CA VAL A 493 -51.35 41.35 -51.75
C VAL A 493 -50.15 42.18 -52.22
N MET A 494 -49.72 43.12 -51.39
CA MET A 494 -48.44 43.79 -51.52
C MET A 494 -47.40 42.91 -50.82
N LYS A 495 -46.46 42.39 -51.59
CA LYS A 495 -45.45 41.45 -51.10
C LYS A 495 -44.14 42.19 -50.82
N ALA A 496 -43.57 41.98 -49.65
CA ALA A 496 -42.24 42.45 -49.30
C ALA A 496 -41.29 41.27 -49.14
N THR A 497 -40.07 41.45 -49.64
CA THR A 497 -38.95 40.52 -49.48
C THR A 497 -37.79 41.28 -48.85
N VAL A 498 -37.27 40.77 -47.74
CA VAL A 498 -36.13 41.33 -47.02
C VAL A 498 -35.01 40.28 -47.00
N GLN A 499 -33.82 40.66 -47.45
CA GLN A 499 -32.61 39.86 -47.30
C GLN A 499 -31.67 40.53 -46.30
N LEU A 500 -31.28 39.77 -45.27
CA LEU A 500 -30.35 40.18 -44.23
C LEU A 500 -29.12 39.28 -44.24
N GLU A 501 -27.95 39.87 -44.04
CA GLU A 501 -26.72 39.13 -43.76
C GLU A 501 -26.70 38.69 -42.29
N VAL A 502 -26.29 37.45 -42.05
CA VAL A 502 -26.13 36.90 -40.70
C VAL A 502 -24.72 37.27 -40.20
N PRO A 503 -24.60 38.05 -39.12
CA PRO A 503 -23.30 38.39 -38.55
C PRO A 503 -22.57 37.11 -38.13
N VAL A 504 -21.26 37.07 -38.41
CA VAL A 504 -20.41 35.93 -38.04
C VAL A 504 -19.71 36.23 -36.71
N PHE A 505 -19.70 35.24 -35.82
CA PHE A 505 -19.10 35.37 -34.49
C PHE A 505 -17.56 35.40 -34.49
N PHE A 506 -16.90 34.86 -35.54
CA PHE A 506 -15.45 34.76 -35.63
C PHE A 506 -14.85 35.88 -36.50
N PRO A 507 -13.96 36.73 -35.97
CA PRO A 507 -13.30 37.77 -36.75
C PRO A 507 -12.41 37.14 -37.84
N GLY A 508 -12.62 37.55 -39.10
CA GLY A 508 -11.82 37.14 -40.25
C GLY A 508 -12.41 36.00 -41.10
N ILE A 509 -13.60 35.47 -40.75
CA ILE A 509 -14.34 34.52 -41.59
C ILE A 509 -15.62 35.22 -42.05
N ASP A 510 -15.64 35.68 -43.29
CA ASP A 510 -16.88 36.15 -43.93
C ASP A 510 -17.47 35.01 -44.75
N ALA A 511 -18.52 34.38 -44.21
CA ALA A 511 -19.17 33.26 -44.85
C ALA A 511 -20.30 33.69 -45.81
N GLY A 512 -20.65 35.00 -45.87
CA GLY A 512 -21.66 35.54 -46.78
C GLY A 512 -23.06 34.93 -46.62
N TRP A 513 -23.43 34.51 -45.41
CA TRP A 513 -24.72 33.86 -45.19
C TRP A 513 -25.85 34.88 -45.14
N THR A 514 -26.80 34.75 -46.06
CA THR A 514 -27.98 35.61 -46.13
C THR A 514 -29.24 34.83 -45.76
N VAL A 515 -30.14 35.47 -45.02
CA VAL A 515 -31.47 34.96 -44.71
C VAL A 515 -32.51 35.82 -45.42
N LYS A 516 -33.49 35.16 -46.04
CA LYS A 516 -34.60 35.79 -46.76
C LYS A 516 -35.88 35.66 -45.94
N GLY A 517 -36.51 36.79 -45.63
CA GLY A 517 -37.86 36.89 -45.09
C GLY A 517 -38.83 37.39 -46.16
N GLU A 518 -40.04 36.83 -46.19
CA GLU A 518 -41.12 37.27 -47.07
C GLU A 518 -42.41 37.46 -46.28
N ALA A 519 -43.14 38.53 -46.56
CA ALA A 519 -44.47 38.77 -46.00
C ALA A 519 -45.36 39.47 -47.03
N GLY A 520 -46.68 39.41 -46.81
CA GLY A 520 -47.66 40.04 -47.69
C GLY A 520 -48.79 40.69 -46.90
N ALA A 521 -49.22 41.86 -47.33
CA ALA A 521 -50.36 42.58 -46.77
C ALA A 521 -51.43 42.76 -47.86
N ALA A 522 -52.71 42.51 -47.52
CA ALA A 522 -53.80 42.64 -48.48
C ALA A 522 -53.90 44.06 -49.03
N ARG A 523 -54.07 44.19 -50.35
CA ARG A 523 -54.32 45.46 -51.03
C ARG A 523 -55.82 45.73 -50.99
N GLU A 524 -56.20 46.97 -50.73
CA GLU A 524 -57.60 47.38 -50.86
C GLU A 524 -57.91 47.48 -52.36
N ASP A 525 -58.68 46.51 -52.87
CA ASP A 525 -59.23 46.60 -54.22
C ASP A 525 -60.25 47.74 -54.25
N ASP A 526 -59.99 48.74 -55.08
CA ASP A 526 -60.93 49.80 -55.44
C ASP A 526 -62.03 49.19 -56.33
N GLN A 527 -62.83 48.27 -55.77
CA GLN A 527 -64.14 47.94 -56.32
C GLN A 527 -65.08 49.07 -55.92
N GLY A 528 -65.15 50.02 -56.85
CA GLY A 528 -65.94 51.23 -56.76
C GLY A 528 -67.34 50.99 -56.22
N VAL A 529 -67.65 51.80 -55.20
CA VAL A 529 -68.98 52.36 -55.01
C VAL A 529 -69.38 53.04 -56.32
N THR A 530 -70.43 52.52 -56.96
CA THR A 530 -71.28 53.32 -57.85
C THR A 530 -72.72 53.21 -57.37
N PRO A 531 -73.49 54.30 -57.42
CA PRO A 531 -74.59 54.63 -56.50
C PRO A 531 -75.84 53.75 -56.58
#